data_AF-A0A1G6TBR7-F1
#
_entry.id   AF-A0A1G6TBR7-F1
#
_cell.length_a   1.000
_cell.length_b   1.000
_cell.length_c   1.000
_cell.angle_alpha   90.00
_cell.angle_beta   90.00
_cell.angle_gamma   90.00
#
_symmetry.space_group_name_H-M   'P 1'
#
loop_
_entity.id
_entity.type
_entity.pdbx_description
1 polymer ?
#
loop_
_entity_poly.entity_id
_entity_poly.type
_entity_poly.pdbx_seq_one_letter_code
_entity_poly.pdbx_strand_id
1 'polypeptide(L)'
;MADVEAAARDLGGVDQAAALAALSSARERIDALIDEVAAQGVLAGQSVRSLAEAAGVAPNTLSPRLARTTVLGGYAEDGRVGAEGIARARYDLRNGQYRPAEQTEPLTFRARRSRKDRS
;
A
#
# COMPACT_ATOMS: atom_id res chain seq x y z
N MET A 1 -9.89 18.37 -3.30
CA MET A 1 -9.31 19.00 -2.10
C MET A 1 -10.36 19.78 -1.30
N ALA A 2 -11.20 20.59 -1.95
CA ALA A 2 -12.28 21.35 -1.30
C ALA A 2 -13.22 20.49 -0.43
N ASP A 3 -13.52 19.26 -0.84
CA ASP A 3 -14.44 18.36 -0.10
C ASP A 3 -13.86 17.85 1.22
N VAL A 4 -12.55 17.60 1.27
CA VAL A 4 -11.86 17.14 2.50
C VAL A 4 -11.75 18.29 3.51
N GLU A 5 -11.46 19.50 3.02
CA GLU A 5 -11.43 20.70 3.86
C GLU A 5 -12.81 21.09 4.37
N ALA A 6 -13.87 20.88 3.56
CA ALA A 6 -15.25 21.09 3.99
C ALA A 6 -15.64 20.10 5.10
N ALA A 7 -15.32 18.82 4.94
CA ALA A 7 -15.53 17.79 5.96
C ALA A 7 -14.77 18.08 7.27
N ALA A 8 -13.58 18.67 7.19
CA ALA A 8 -12.77 19.02 8.37
C ALA A 8 -13.34 20.18 9.20
N ARG A 9 -14.16 21.07 8.62
CA ARG A 9 -14.72 22.24 9.34
C ARG A 9 -15.90 21.89 10.25
N ASP A 10 -16.53 20.73 10.08
CA ASP A 10 -17.76 20.33 10.80
C ASP A 10 -17.52 19.36 11.98
N LEU A 11 -16.29 19.34 12.53
CA LEU A 11 -15.89 18.38 13.58
C LEU A 11 -16.51 18.67 14.97
N GLY A 12 -17.25 19.76 15.15
CA GLY A 12 -17.76 20.23 16.45
C GLY A 12 -18.81 19.33 17.11
N GLY A 13 -19.40 18.39 16.37
CA GLY A 13 -20.43 17.45 16.88
C GLY A 13 -20.11 15.97 16.68
N VAL A 14 -18.93 15.64 16.16
CA VAL A 14 -18.56 14.25 15.84
C VAL A 14 -17.84 13.62 17.03
N ASP A 15 -18.13 12.35 17.33
CA ASP A 15 -17.28 11.55 18.22
C ASP A 15 -15.85 11.53 17.66
N GLN A 16 -14.96 12.24 18.34
CA GLN A 16 -13.58 12.46 17.92
C GLN A 16 -12.80 11.14 17.78
N ALA A 17 -13.10 10.15 18.64
CA ALA A 17 -12.43 8.86 18.58
C ALA A 17 -12.85 8.08 17.33
N ALA A 18 -14.14 8.05 17.04
CA ALA A 18 -14.68 7.42 15.83
C ALA A 18 -14.19 8.12 14.55
N ALA A 19 -14.14 9.45 14.54
CA ALA A 19 -13.61 10.23 13.43
C ALA A 19 -12.12 9.93 13.16
N LEU A 20 -11.29 9.91 14.20
CA LEU A 20 -9.87 9.57 14.09
C LEU A 20 -9.66 8.14 13.57
N ALA A 21 -10.46 7.18 14.03
CA ALA A 21 -10.40 5.81 13.53
C ALA A 21 -10.75 5.73 12.03
N ALA A 22 -11.81 6.42 11.59
CA ALA A 22 -12.20 6.46 10.18
C ALA A 22 -11.12 7.12 9.30
N LEU A 23 -10.55 8.24 9.74
CA LEU A 23 -9.48 8.93 9.03
C LEU A 23 -8.20 8.09 8.95
N SER A 24 -7.86 7.38 10.03
CA SER A 24 -6.70 6.49 10.04
C SER A 24 -6.88 5.34 9.05
N SER A 25 -8.07 4.72 9.01
CA SER A 25 -8.39 3.70 8.01
C SER A 25 -8.38 4.24 6.57
N ALA A 26 -8.87 5.47 6.36
CA ALA A 26 -8.82 6.12 5.06
C ALA A 26 -7.36 6.38 4.62
N ARG A 27 -6.51 6.87 5.53
CA ARG A 27 -5.09 7.08 5.27
C ARG A 27 -4.41 5.78 4.85
N GLU A 28 -4.63 4.68 5.56
CA GLU A 28 -4.04 3.38 5.22
C GLU A 28 -4.40 2.94 3.80
N ARG A 29 -5.66 3.12 3.39
CA ARG A 29 -6.12 2.80 2.03
C ARG A 29 -5.51 3.71 0.98
N ILE A 30 -5.40 5.01 1.28
CA ILE A 30 -4.74 5.98 0.38
C ILE A 30 -3.25 5.62 0.23
N ASP A 31 -2.58 5.30 1.33
CA ASP A 31 -1.17 4.90 1.32
C ASP A 31 -0.95 3.64 0.48
N ALA A 32 -1.85 2.65 0.56
CA ALA A 32 -1.80 1.45 -0.29
C ALA A 32 -2.02 1.79 -1.78
N LEU A 33 -2.94 2.70 -2.10
CA LEU A 33 -3.17 3.15 -3.48
C LEU A 33 -1.97 3.90 -4.05
N ILE A 34 -1.33 4.75 -3.24
CA ILE A 34 -0.08 5.43 -3.62
C ILE A 34 0.99 4.41 -3.97
N ASP A 35 1.10 3.34 -3.19
CA ASP A 35 2.10 2.29 -3.40
C ASP A 35 1.87 1.55 -4.72
N GLU A 36 0.62 1.20 -5.03
CA GLU A 36 0.26 0.57 -6.31
C GLU A 36 0.56 1.48 -7.50
N VAL A 37 0.19 2.77 -7.42
CA VAL A 37 0.47 3.74 -8.48
C VAL A 37 1.97 3.92 -8.68
N ALA A 38 2.74 4.00 -7.58
CA ALA A 38 4.19 4.08 -7.65
C ALA A 38 4.78 2.82 -8.31
N ALA A 39 4.28 1.63 -7.97
CA ALA A 39 4.74 0.38 -8.57
C ALA A 39 4.45 0.32 -10.08
N GLN A 40 3.27 0.78 -10.52
CA GLN A 40 2.94 0.92 -11.94
C GLN A 40 3.89 1.88 -12.66
N GLY A 41 4.17 3.04 -12.07
CA GLY A 41 5.11 4.02 -12.64
C GLY A 41 6.53 3.46 -12.77
N VAL A 42 7.00 2.73 -11.75
CA VAL A 42 8.29 2.03 -11.80
C VAL A 42 8.29 1.00 -12.92
N LEU A 43 7.25 0.17 -13.03
CA LEU A 43 7.13 -0.83 -14.10
C LEU A 43 7.13 -0.16 -15.49
N ALA A 44 6.47 1.00 -15.63
CA ALA A 44 6.40 1.80 -16.86
C ALA A 44 7.71 2.53 -17.23
N GLY A 45 8.75 2.48 -16.39
CA GLY A 45 10.07 3.05 -16.71
C GLY A 45 10.46 4.26 -15.87
N GLN A 46 9.56 4.83 -15.07
CA GLN A 46 9.89 5.98 -14.21
C GLN A 46 10.88 5.57 -13.11
N SER A 47 11.61 6.56 -12.59
CA SER A 47 12.58 6.31 -11.51
C SER A 47 11.88 6.24 -10.16
N VAL A 48 12.38 5.39 -9.26
CA VAL A 48 11.91 5.32 -7.86
C VAL A 48 12.06 6.68 -7.17
N ARG A 49 13.13 7.42 -7.45
CA ARG A 49 13.36 8.75 -6.87
C ARG A 49 12.28 9.75 -7.27
N SER A 50 11.96 9.87 -8.57
CA SER A 50 10.94 10.81 -9.05
C SER A 50 9.55 10.50 -8.52
N LEU A 51 9.22 9.21 -8.38
CA LEU A 51 7.94 8.78 -7.82
C LEU A 51 7.88 9.01 -6.30
N ALA A 52 8.98 8.81 -5.58
CA ALA A 52 9.05 9.13 -4.15
C ALA A 52 8.87 10.63 -3.89
N GLU A 53 9.50 11.46 -4.72
CA GLU A 53 9.34 12.92 -4.68
C GLU A 53 7.89 13.32 -4.94
N ALA A 54 7.25 12.77 -5.99
CA ALA A 54 5.84 13.02 -6.28
C ALA A 54 4.90 12.55 -5.14
N ALA A 55 5.25 11.46 -4.46
CA ALA A 55 4.51 10.94 -3.32
C ALA A 55 4.85 11.64 -1.98
N GLY A 56 5.79 12.59 -1.96
CA GLY A 56 6.20 13.30 -0.75
C GLY A 56 6.91 12.42 0.29
N VAL A 57 7.59 11.35 -0.13
CA VAL A 57 8.31 10.41 0.75
C VAL A 57 9.78 10.31 0.38
N ALA A 58 10.62 9.88 1.32
CA ALA A 58 12.02 9.61 1.03
C ALA A 58 12.16 8.40 0.08
N PRO A 59 13.08 8.41 -0.92
CA PRO A 59 13.20 7.32 -1.89
C PRO A 59 13.39 5.92 -1.30
N ASN A 60 14.09 5.80 -0.17
CA ASN A 60 14.30 4.54 0.55
C ASN A 60 13.02 3.95 1.19
N THR A 61 11.96 4.76 1.27
CA THR A 61 10.65 4.38 1.80
C THR A 61 9.84 3.57 0.79
N LEU A 62 10.04 3.80 -0.51
CA LEU A 62 9.29 3.07 -1.53
C LEU A 62 9.69 1.60 -1.64
N SER A 63 10.98 1.27 -1.54
CA SER A 63 11.44 -0.12 -1.74
C SER A 63 10.67 -1.20 -0.93
N PRO A 64 10.42 -1.06 0.39
CA PRO A 64 9.59 -2.00 1.15
C PRO A 64 8.09 -1.83 0.90
N ARG A 65 7.64 -0.65 0.45
CA ARG A 65 6.24 -0.39 0.10
C ARG A 65 5.85 -1.06 -1.21
N LEU A 66 6.72 -0.99 -2.22
CA LEU A 66 6.58 -1.68 -3.50
C LEU A 66 6.48 -3.20 -3.32
N ALA A 67 7.16 -3.77 -2.32
CA ALA A 67 7.08 -5.20 -2.01
C ALA A 67 5.68 -5.66 -1.56
N ARG A 68 4.82 -4.74 -1.11
CA ARG A 68 3.44 -5.03 -0.70
C ARG A 68 2.42 -4.89 -1.83
N THR A 69 2.87 -4.43 -2.99
CA THR A 69 1.99 -4.16 -4.13
C THR A 69 1.73 -5.41 -4.93
N THR A 70 0.56 -5.48 -5.57
CA THR A 70 0.27 -6.49 -6.59
C THR A 70 1.21 -6.38 -7.78
N VAL A 71 1.68 -5.19 -8.10
CA VAL A 71 2.46 -4.96 -9.32
C VAL A 71 3.91 -5.47 -9.20
N LEU A 72 4.54 -5.23 -8.05
CA LEU A 72 5.96 -5.57 -7.86
C LEU A 72 6.25 -6.55 -6.71
N GLY A 73 5.26 -6.92 -5.91
CA GLY A 73 5.45 -7.81 -4.75
C GLY A 73 6.04 -9.17 -5.11
N GLY A 74 5.73 -9.72 -6.29
CA GLY A 74 6.27 -10.99 -6.78
C GLY A 74 7.75 -10.94 -7.16
N TYR A 75 8.35 -9.74 -7.19
CA TYR A 75 9.76 -9.49 -7.49
C TYR A 75 10.52 -8.94 -6.27
N ALA A 76 9.92 -9.04 -5.07
CA ALA A 76 10.56 -8.62 -3.84
C ALA A 76 11.52 -9.68 -3.31
N GLU A 77 12.65 -9.23 -2.78
CA GLU A 77 13.62 -10.04 -2.05
C GLU A 77 13.81 -9.41 -0.66
N ASP A 78 13.81 -10.24 0.38
CA ASP A 78 13.90 -9.80 1.78
C ASP A 78 12.90 -8.69 2.15
N GLY A 79 11.68 -8.78 1.59
CA GLY A 79 10.60 -7.81 1.83
C GLY A 79 10.81 -6.45 1.18
N ARG A 80 11.67 -6.36 0.15
CA ARG A 80 12.01 -5.12 -0.56
C ARG A 80 12.11 -5.36 -2.06
N VAL A 81 11.67 -4.39 -2.85
CA VAL A 81 11.90 -4.40 -4.28
C VAL A 81 13.16 -3.59 -4.58
N GLY A 82 14.18 -4.26 -5.10
CA GLY A 82 15.45 -3.69 -5.53
C GLY A 82 15.53 -3.44 -7.03
N ALA A 83 16.69 -2.95 -7.50
CA ALA A 83 16.92 -2.68 -8.92
C ALA A 83 16.83 -3.94 -9.80
N GLU A 84 17.32 -5.08 -9.30
CA GLU A 84 17.25 -6.37 -9.98
C GLU A 84 15.81 -6.85 -10.15
N GLY A 85 15.01 -6.82 -9.07
CA GLY A 85 13.58 -7.12 -9.11
C GLY A 85 12.82 -6.23 -10.11
N ILE A 86 13.12 -4.93 -10.16
CA ILE A 86 12.54 -4.00 -11.15
C ILE A 86 12.95 -4.38 -12.57
N ALA A 87 14.23 -4.68 -12.80
CA ALA A 87 14.73 -5.07 -14.12
C ALA A 87 14.07 -6.38 -14.59
N ARG A 88 13.90 -7.36 -13.69
CA ARG A 88 13.21 -8.62 -13.94
C ARG A 88 11.73 -8.38 -14.26
N ALA A 89 11.02 -7.60 -13.46
CA ALA A 89 9.61 -7.28 -13.71
C ALA A 89 9.40 -6.64 -15.09
N ARG A 90 10.26 -5.68 -15.46
CA ARG A 90 10.22 -5.05 -16.79
C ARG A 90 10.57 -6.03 -17.91
N TYR A 91 11.52 -6.94 -17.68
CA TYR A 91 11.85 -7.99 -18.64
C TYR A 91 10.67 -8.94 -18.86
N ASP A 92 10.08 -9.45 -17.78
CA ASP A 92 8.93 -10.35 -17.85
C ASP A 92 7.72 -9.66 -18.49
N LEU A 93 7.51 -8.36 -18.24
CA LEU A 93 6.46 -7.58 -18.91
C LEU A 93 6.67 -7.52 -20.43
N ARG A 94 7.90 -7.21 -20.89
CA ARG A 94 8.21 -7.17 -22.32
C ARG A 94 8.06 -8.52 -23.01
N ASN A 95 8.30 -9.62 -22.31
CA ASN A 95 8.21 -10.97 -22.84
C ASN A 95 6.82 -11.62 -22.67
N GLY A 96 5.83 -10.89 -22.14
CA GLY A 96 4.49 -11.43 -21.88
C GLY A 96 4.43 -12.48 -20.76
N GLN A 97 5.46 -12.53 -19.91
CA GLN A 97 5.60 -13.46 -18.78
C GLN A 97 5.20 -12.83 -17.44
N TYR A 98 5.02 -11.51 -17.41
CA TYR A 98 4.64 -10.79 -16.21
C TYR A 98 3.32 -11.30 -15.64
N ARG A 99 3.34 -11.63 -14.34
CA ARG A 99 2.17 -11.99 -13.56
C ARG A 99 2.11 -11.09 -12.32
N PRO A 100 1.01 -10.35 -12.11
CA PRO A 100 0.79 -9.64 -10.87
C PRO A 100 0.84 -10.61 -9.69
N ALA A 101 1.39 -10.15 -8.56
CA ALA A 101 1.33 -10.89 -7.31
C ALA A 101 -0.11 -10.95 -6.78
N GLU A 102 -0.45 -12.09 -6.21
CA GLU A 102 -1.70 -12.24 -5.46
C GLU A 102 -1.59 -11.47 -4.15
N GLN A 103 -2.63 -10.70 -3.80
CA GLN A 103 -2.70 -10.05 -2.50
C GLN A 103 -2.92 -11.13 -1.44
N THR A 104 -1.92 -11.38 -0.61
CA THR A 104 -2.10 -12.20 0.58
C THR A 104 -2.69 -11.32 1.68
N GLU A 105 -3.94 -11.61 2.08
CA GLU A 105 -4.55 -10.94 3.23
C GLU A 105 -3.70 -11.21 4.49
N PRO A 106 -3.37 -10.17 5.28
CA PRO A 106 -2.66 -10.35 6.54
C PRO A 106 -3.42 -11.30 7.46
N LEU A 107 -2.72 -12.30 8.01
CA LEU A 107 -3.30 -13.24 8.95
C LEU A 107 -3.86 -12.48 10.16
N THR A 108 -5.17 -12.52 10.34
CA THR A 108 -5.83 -11.91 11.50
C THR A 108 -5.82 -12.88 12.67
N PHE A 109 -5.38 -12.41 13.83
CA PHE A 109 -5.48 -13.17 15.06
C PHE A 109 -6.96 -13.35 15.46
N ARG A 110 -7.47 -14.58 15.40
CA ARG A 110 -8.78 -14.95 15.95
C ARG A 110 -8.60 -15.55 17.35
N ALA A 111 -9.01 -14.79 18.37
CA ALA A 111 -9.08 -15.31 19.74
C ALA A 111 -10.02 -16.54 19.79
N ARG A 112 -9.61 -17.60 20.49
CA ARG A 112 -10.45 -18.79 20.68
C ARG A 112 -11.63 -18.44 21.60
N ARG A 113 -12.86 -18.72 21.18
CA ARG A 113 -14.05 -18.59 22.04
C ARG A 113 -13.86 -19.41 23.31
N SER A 114 -14.04 -18.79 24.47
CA SER A 114 -13.90 -19.46 25.76
C SER A 114 -15.06 -20.45 25.97
N ARG A 115 -14.80 -21.53 26.69
CA ARG A 115 -15.72 -22.67 26.88
C ARG A 115 -16.94 -22.36 27.78
N LYS A 116 -17.13 -21.11 28.20
CA LYS A 116 -18.08 -20.71 29.25
C LYS A 116 -19.53 -20.53 28.76
N ASP A 117 -19.76 -20.49 27.44
CA ASP A 117 -21.11 -20.43 26.82
C ASP A 117 -21.75 -21.82 26.57
N ARG A 118 -21.26 -22.90 27.20
CA ARG A 118 -21.79 -24.26 27.03
C ARG A 118 -22.15 -24.91 28.38
N SER A 119 -22.82 -24.17 29.26
CA SER A 119 -23.40 -24.67 30.51
C SER A 119 -24.74 -24.00 30.77
#